data_AF-A0A6J1L2Y8-F1
#
_entry.id   AF-A0A6J1L2Y8-F1
#
_cell.length_a   1.000
_cell.length_b   1.000
_cell.length_c   1.000
_cell.angle_alpha   90.00
_cell.angle_beta   90.00
_cell.angle_gamma   90.00
#
_symmetry.space_group_name_H-M   'P 1'
#
loop_
_entity.id
_entity.type
_entity.pdbx_description
1 polymer ?
#
loop_
_entity_poly.entity_id
_entity_poly.type
_entity_poly.pdbx_seq_one_letter_code
_entity_poly.pdbx_strand_id
1 'polypeptide(L)'
;MNAFAHLDLFDGIPAKCPVKGCHSQLTPQELLAHLLMRHRPEDSMLEIGSEWHTVYDLDLAKLTPGCNHVVGVIAYAGSNNANRSRPIGPELQLVHHLPIILMLYVSPPAPNLEQMYVLYLISPVASRKVSAHVSLLHGVEGREVRGLRCLRNFLDAPLLDSEELLHSNMDYLIYTATDVWEHCTTGDRCKLQFKVVLHGEPNLFEVEDDPQEEALWQATQ
;
A
#
# COMPACT_ATOMS: atom_id res chain seq x y z
N MET A 1 -1.29 -26.51 -15.88
CA MET A 1 -0.64 -25.21 -16.14
C MET A 1 -1.17 -24.26 -15.06
N ASN A 2 -0.30 -23.74 -14.18
CA ASN A 2 -0.74 -22.94 -13.04
C ASN A 2 -1.27 -21.59 -13.57
N ALA A 3 -2.57 -21.31 -13.41
CA ALA A 3 -3.22 -20.12 -13.97
C ALA A 3 -2.63 -18.82 -13.41
N PHE A 4 -1.91 -18.89 -12.28
CA PHE A 4 -1.33 -17.75 -11.58
C PHE A 4 0.19 -17.62 -11.74
N ALA A 5 0.84 -18.43 -12.59
CA ALA A 5 2.31 -18.35 -12.78
C ALA A 5 2.77 -16.97 -13.30
N HIS A 6 1.88 -16.20 -13.92
CA HIS A 6 2.15 -14.83 -14.38
C HIS A 6 2.09 -13.78 -13.25
N LEU A 7 1.57 -14.16 -12.08
CA LEU A 7 1.58 -13.36 -10.86
C LEU A 7 2.85 -13.61 -10.02
N ASP A 8 3.77 -14.46 -10.45
CA ASP A 8 4.98 -14.74 -9.68
C ASP A 8 6.03 -13.62 -9.77
N LEU A 9 5.83 -12.61 -10.65
CA LEU A 9 6.83 -11.57 -10.96
C LEU A 9 6.25 -10.16 -11.16
N PHE A 10 5.00 -9.90 -10.72
CA PHE A 10 4.41 -8.57 -10.95
C PHE A 10 5.16 -7.47 -10.20
N ASP A 11 5.81 -7.78 -9.07
CA ASP A 11 6.65 -6.87 -8.30
C ASP A 11 7.95 -6.46 -9.03
N GLY A 12 8.36 -7.23 -10.04
CA GLY A 12 9.44 -6.89 -10.96
C GLY A 12 9.01 -6.01 -12.15
N ILE A 13 7.71 -5.77 -12.34
CA ILE A 13 7.22 -4.98 -13.48
C ILE A 13 7.31 -3.48 -13.16
N PRO A 14 7.95 -2.66 -13.99
CA PRO A 14 8.11 -1.24 -13.70
C PRO A 14 6.80 -0.44 -13.68
N ALA A 15 6.72 0.53 -12.77
CA ALA A 15 5.66 1.54 -12.69
C ALA A 15 6.21 2.94 -12.99
N LYS A 16 5.34 3.82 -13.47
CA LYS A 16 5.69 5.23 -13.69
C LYS A 16 5.68 6.00 -12.38
N CYS A 17 6.62 6.94 -12.24
CA CYS A 17 6.61 7.86 -11.11
C CYS A 17 5.33 8.71 -11.10
N PRO A 18 4.61 8.82 -9.96
CA PRO A 18 3.39 9.61 -9.85
C PRO A 18 3.63 11.13 -9.79
N VAL A 19 4.87 11.57 -9.54
CA VAL A 19 5.20 13.00 -9.41
C VAL A 19 5.16 13.69 -10.77
N LYS A 20 4.39 14.78 -10.86
CA LYS A 20 4.19 15.54 -12.10
C LYS A 20 5.53 16.02 -12.68
N GLY A 21 5.76 15.69 -13.95
CA GLY A 21 6.99 16.07 -14.67
C GLY A 21 8.16 15.11 -14.48
N CYS A 22 8.03 14.10 -13.61
CA CYS A 22 8.97 12.99 -13.57
C CYS A 22 8.60 11.94 -14.63
N HIS A 23 9.59 11.45 -15.37
CA HIS A 23 9.42 10.45 -16.42
C HIS A 23 10.08 9.12 -16.09
N SER A 24 10.58 8.96 -14.85
CA SER A 24 11.19 7.72 -14.40
C SER A 24 10.17 6.59 -14.39
N GLN A 25 10.62 5.42 -14.85
CA GLN A 25 9.89 4.17 -14.81
C GLN A 25 10.81 3.13 -14.17
N LEU A 26 10.41 2.62 -13.01
CA LEU A 26 11.24 1.85 -12.09
C LEU A 26 10.42 0.70 -11.50
N THR A 27 11.08 -0.37 -11.05
CA THR A 27 10.36 -1.41 -10.29
C THR A 27 9.74 -0.79 -9.03
N PRO A 28 8.62 -1.32 -8.52
CA PRO A 28 7.95 -0.81 -7.32
C PRO A 28 8.88 -0.47 -6.12
N GLN A 29 9.87 -1.32 -5.81
CA GLN A 29 10.85 -1.06 -4.76
C GLN A 29 11.79 0.10 -5.10
N GLU A 30 12.37 0.09 -6.31
CA GLU A 30 13.23 1.18 -6.79
C GLU A 30 12.47 2.50 -6.90
N LEU A 31 11.17 2.43 -7.24
CA LEU A 31 10.31 3.59 -7.35
C LEU A 31 10.09 4.24 -5.98
N LEU A 32 9.82 3.45 -4.93
CA LEU A 32 9.72 4.00 -3.58
C LEU A 32 11.04 4.66 -3.13
N ALA A 33 12.17 4.02 -3.39
CA ALA A 33 13.48 4.61 -3.12
C ALA A 33 13.71 5.90 -3.93
N HIS A 34 13.30 5.92 -5.21
CA HIS A 34 13.38 7.11 -6.06
C HIS A 34 12.54 8.27 -5.50
N LEU A 35 11.30 8.00 -5.06
CA LEU A 35 10.44 9.01 -4.43
C LEU A 35 11.10 9.62 -3.19
N LEU A 36 11.65 8.78 -2.32
CA LEU A 36 12.32 9.20 -1.09
C LEU A 36 13.61 10.02 -1.35
N MET A 37 14.33 9.72 -2.42
CA MET A 37 15.67 10.29 -2.67
C MET A 37 15.68 11.44 -3.68
N ARG A 38 14.66 11.55 -4.54
CA ARG A 38 14.66 12.47 -5.69
C ARG A 38 13.51 13.46 -5.69
N HIS A 39 12.51 13.26 -4.86
CA HIS A 39 11.37 14.15 -4.75
C HIS A 39 11.23 14.69 -3.33
N ARG A 40 10.60 15.86 -3.21
CA ARG A 40 10.20 16.35 -1.90
C ARG A 40 9.05 15.47 -1.41
N PRO A 41 9.01 15.12 -0.11
CA PRO A 41 7.94 14.32 0.45
C PRO A 41 6.55 14.92 0.19
N GLU A 42 6.42 16.23 0.32
CA GLU A 42 5.18 16.99 0.07
C GLU A 42 4.63 16.83 -1.36
N ASP A 43 5.51 16.61 -2.33
CA ASP A 43 5.14 16.45 -3.75
C ASP A 43 4.78 15.00 -4.11
N SER A 44 5.15 14.05 -3.25
CA SER A 44 5.17 12.63 -3.60
C SER A 44 4.41 11.73 -2.64
N MET A 45 4.13 12.18 -1.41
CA MET A 45 3.57 11.36 -0.33
C MET A 45 2.47 12.11 0.42
N LEU A 46 1.49 11.34 0.89
CA LEU A 46 0.45 11.82 1.80
C LEU A 46 0.76 11.39 3.24
N GLU A 47 0.73 12.32 4.18
CA GLU A 47 0.83 12.00 5.61
C GLU A 47 -0.48 11.38 6.10
N ILE A 48 -0.38 10.24 6.78
CA ILE A 48 -1.53 9.56 7.37
C ILE A 48 -1.20 9.17 8.81
N GLY A 49 -2.12 9.49 9.73
CA GLY A 49 -2.07 9.06 11.12
C GLY A 49 -2.77 7.73 11.37
N SER A 50 -2.55 7.14 12.55
CA SER A 50 -3.25 5.92 12.97
C SER A 50 -4.77 6.12 12.96
N GLU A 51 -5.49 5.09 12.52
CA GLU A 51 -6.96 5.07 12.39
C GLU A 51 -7.54 6.07 11.37
N TRP A 52 -6.70 6.79 10.62
CA TRP A 52 -7.17 7.68 9.57
C TRP A 52 -7.62 6.86 8.37
N HIS A 53 -8.85 7.11 7.92
CA HIS A 53 -9.32 6.57 6.66
C HIS A 53 -8.88 7.48 5.51
N THR A 54 -8.15 6.90 4.56
CA THR A 54 -7.79 7.59 3.32
C THR A 54 -8.41 6.84 2.15
N VAL A 55 -9.07 7.58 1.26
CA VAL A 55 -9.68 7.01 0.05
C VAL A 55 -8.83 7.40 -1.15
N TYR A 56 -8.40 6.39 -1.90
CA TYR A 56 -7.67 6.54 -3.16
C TYR A 56 -8.57 6.27 -4.34
N ASP A 57 -8.63 7.23 -5.26
CA ASP A 57 -9.35 7.12 -6.52
C ASP A 57 -8.41 6.66 -7.63
N LEU A 58 -8.77 5.56 -8.29
CA LEU A 58 -8.05 5.05 -9.45
C LEU A 58 -8.93 5.09 -10.69
N ASP A 59 -8.50 5.86 -11.69
CA ASP A 59 -9.20 6.01 -12.96
C ASP A 59 -8.98 4.78 -13.84
N LEU A 60 -10.02 3.99 -14.08
CA LEU A 60 -9.95 2.76 -14.86
C LEU A 60 -9.44 3.01 -16.29
N ALA A 61 -9.73 4.18 -16.87
CA ALA A 61 -9.27 4.51 -18.22
C ALA A 61 -7.75 4.72 -18.31
N LYS A 62 -7.07 4.90 -17.18
CA LYS A 62 -5.60 5.05 -17.11
C LYS A 62 -4.88 3.73 -16.85
N LEU A 63 -5.62 2.66 -16.59
CA LEU A 63 -5.04 1.35 -16.34
C LEU A 63 -4.65 0.67 -17.64
N THR A 64 -3.44 0.13 -17.64
CA THR A 64 -2.87 -0.61 -18.76
C THR A 64 -2.63 -2.05 -18.30
N PRO A 65 -3.14 -3.06 -19.03
CA PRO A 65 -2.84 -4.46 -18.76
C PRO A 65 -1.33 -4.76 -18.85
N GLY A 66 -0.86 -5.68 -18.03
CA GLY A 66 0.56 -6.06 -17.91
C GLY A 66 1.43 -4.99 -17.24
N CYS A 67 0.85 -4.00 -16.57
CA CYS A 67 1.60 -2.90 -15.94
C CYS A 67 1.22 -2.73 -14.47
N ASN A 68 2.15 -2.20 -13.70
CA ASN A 68 1.90 -1.67 -12.36
C ASN A 68 1.49 -0.19 -12.41
N HIS A 69 0.56 0.15 -11.53
CA HIS A 69 0.04 1.50 -11.35
C HIS A 69 0.16 1.90 -9.89
N VAL A 70 0.64 3.11 -9.64
CA VAL A 70 0.69 3.66 -8.29
C VAL A 70 -0.71 4.11 -7.89
N VAL A 71 -1.23 3.54 -6.82
CA VAL A 71 -2.53 3.93 -6.24
C VAL A 71 -2.35 5.07 -5.25
N GLY A 72 -1.31 4.98 -4.42
CA GLY A 72 -1.01 5.98 -3.41
C GLY A 72 0.40 5.81 -2.84
N VAL A 73 0.95 6.88 -2.30
CA VAL A 73 2.23 6.87 -1.58
C VAL A 73 1.99 7.56 -0.24
N ILE A 74 2.36 6.89 0.83
CA ILE A 74 1.99 7.23 2.19
C ILE A 74 3.26 7.41 3.02
N ALA A 75 3.27 8.42 3.86
CA ALA A 75 4.18 8.52 4.98
C ALA A 75 3.35 8.35 6.27
N TYR A 76 3.43 7.15 6.86
CA TYR A 76 2.60 6.80 8.01
C TYR A 76 3.29 7.18 9.32
N ALA A 77 2.66 8.07 10.09
CA ALA A 77 3.25 8.66 11.30
C ALA A 77 2.96 7.85 12.60
N GLY A 78 2.07 6.85 12.56
CA GLY A 78 1.61 6.17 13.78
C GLY A 78 0.56 6.97 14.55
N SER A 79 0.41 6.72 15.85
CA SER A 79 -0.51 7.51 16.69
C SER A 79 -0.04 8.94 16.92
N ASN A 80 -0.98 9.83 17.21
CA ASN A 80 -0.75 11.21 17.60
C ASN A 80 -0.13 11.35 19.00
N ASN A 81 0.88 10.54 19.33
CA ASN A 81 1.71 10.82 20.49
C ASN A 81 2.44 12.15 20.25
N ALA A 82 2.16 13.14 21.11
CA ALA A 82 2.66 14.52 21.00
C ALA A 82 4.19 14.62 20.97
N ASN A 83 4.89 13.55 21.37
CA ASN A 83 6.35 13.48 21.35
C ASN A 83 6.94 12.91 20.04
N ARG A 84 6.12 12.44 19.09
CA ARG A 84 6.58 11.75 17.86
C ARG A 84 5.86 12.17 16.58
N SER A 85 4.62 12.68 16.65
CA SER A 85 3.94 13.25 15.48
C SER A 85 4.53 14.61 15.11
N ARG A 86 5.22 14.67 13.97
CA ARG A 86 5.68 15.92 13.38
C ARG A 86 5.16 15.95 11.94
N PRO A 87 4.51 17.05 11.52
CA PRO A 87 4.03 17.15 10.15
C PRO A 87 5.18 16.93 9.17
N ILE A 88 4.88 16.33 8.01
CA ILE A 88 5.82 16.22 6.90
C ILE A 88 6.27 17.63 6.54
N GLY A 89 7.51 17.94 6.93
CA GLY A 89 8.21 19.12 6.43
C GLY A 89 8.92 18.80 5.11
N PRO A 90 9.73 19.76 4.61
CA PRO A 90 10.58 19.55 3.44
C PRO A 90 11.54 18.35 3.61
N GLU A 91 11.78 17.94 4.85
CA GLU A 91 12.53 16.76 5.23
C GLU A 91 11.57 15.74 5.86
N LEU A 92 11.35 14.61 5.17
CA LEU A 92 10.73 13.46 5.79
C LEU A 92 11.72 12.89 6.80
N GLN A 93 11.40 13.02 8.08
CA GLN A 93 12.15 12.32 9.12
C GLN A 93 11.77 10.85 9.05
N LEU A 94 12.52 10.09 8.23
CA LEU A 94 12.33 8.65 8.02
C LEU A 94 12.26 7.87 9.33
N VAL A 95 12.88 8.35 10.40
CA VAL A 95 12.81 7.77 11.75
C VAL A 95 11.44 7.87 12.43
N HIS A 96 10.57 8.76 11.95
CA HIS A 96 9.24 8.99 12.52
C HIS A 96 8.11 8.49 11.62
N HIS A 97 8.39 8.28 10.34
CA HIS A 97 7.39 7.87 9.36
C HIS A 97 7.77 6.55 8.72
N LEU A 98 6.79 5.66 8.55
CA LEU A 98 6.91 4.47 7.73
C LEU A 98 6.47 4.80 6.29
N PRO A 99 7.39 4.85 5.30
CA PRO A 99 7.03 5.08 3.91
C PRO A 99 6.38 3.84 3.31
N ILE A 100 5.25 4.00 2.65
CA ILE A 100 4.49 2.91 2.01
C ILE A 100 4.09 3.34 0.60
N ILE A 101 4.25 2.46 -0.39
CA ILE A 101 3.66 2.63 -1.72
C ILE A 101 2.61 1.56 -1.96
N LEU A 102 1.40 1.98 -2.29
CA LEU A 102 0.29 1.11 -2.68
C LEU A 102 0.24 0.99 -4.21
N MET A 103 0.24 -0.24 -4.69
CA MET A 103 0.40 -0.60 -6.09
C MET A 103 -0.76 -1.46 -6.57
N LEU A 104 -1.17 -1.27 -7.82
CA LEU A 104 -2.10 -2.14 -8.51
C LEU A 104 -1.46 -2.69 -9.77
N TYR A 105 -1.29 -4.00 -9.83
CA TYR A 105 -0.95 -4.72 -11.05
C TYR A 105 -2.22 -5.13 -11.78
N VAL A 106 -2.26 -4.94 -13.10
CA VAL A 106 -3.36 -5.44 -13.94
C VAL A 106 -2.81 -6.56 -14.82
N SER A 107 -3.36 -7.76 -14.72
CA SER A 107 -2.89 -8.89 -15.52
C SER A 107 -3.15 -8.65 -17.02
N PRO A 108 -2.29 -9.16 -17.92
CA PRO A 108 -2.60 -9.17 -19.34
C PRO A 108 -3.86 -10.03 -19.59
N PRO A 109 -4.65 -9.72 -20.64
CA PRO A 109 -5.78 -10.55 -21.02
C PRO A 109 -5.29 -11.93 -21.48
N ALA A 110 -5.94 -12.99 -21.00
CA ALA A 110 -5.62 -14.36 -21.36
C ALA A 110 -6.89 -15.10 -21.83
N PRO A 111 -6.79 -16.01 -22.83
CA PRO A 111 -7.96 -16.75 -23.30
C PRO A 111 -8.57 -17.59 -22.19
N ASN A 112 -9.90 -17.53 -22.03
CA ASN A 112 -10.68 -18.29 -21.05
C ASN A 112 -10.31 -18.00 -19.58
N LEU A 113 -9.63 -16.88 -19.30
CA LEU A 113 -9.32 -16.42 -17.96
C LEU A 113 -9.83 -14.99 -17.79
N GLU A 114 -10.44 -14.75 -16.64
CA GLU A 114 -10.82 -13.41 -16.25
C GLU A 114 -9.57 -12.57 -15.93
N GLN A 115 -9.59 -11.30 -16.32
CA GLN A 115 -8.51 -10.39 -15.99
C GLN A 115 -8.45 -10.15 -14.48
N MET A 116 -7.25 -10.18 -13.92
CA MET A 116 -7.01 -10.04 -12.50
C MET A 116 -6.36 -8.69 -12.19
N TYR A 117 -6.74 -8.12 -11.06
CA TYR A 117 -6.26 -6.87 -10.51
C TYR A 117 -5.66 -7.18 -9.16
N VAL A 118 -4.33 -7.08 -9.04
CA VAL A 118 -3.59 -7.46 -7.84
C VAL A 118 -3.16 -6.21 -7.12
N LEU A 119 -3.78 -5.94 -5.97
CA LEU A 119 -3.47 -4.82 -5.09
C LEU A 119 -2.50 -5.29 -4.02
N TYR A 120 -1.40 -4.57 -3.85
CA TYR A 120 -0.35 -4.90 -2.90
C TYR A 120 0.35 -3.61 -2.46
N LEU A 121 1.14 -3.66 -1.40
CA LEU A 121 1.96 -2.51 -1.02
C LEU A 121 3.37 -2.91 -0.65
N ILE A 122 4.25 -1.91 -0.67
CA ILE A 122 5.66 -2.07 -0.37
C ILE A 122 6.07 -1.01 0.65
N SER A 123 6.91 -1.43 1.59
CA SER A 123 7.62 -0.58 2.55
C SER A 123 9.12 -0.90 2.46
N PRO A 124 10.02 0.09 2.66
CA PRO A 124 11.46 -0.16 2.63
C PRO A 124 11.97 -0.85 3.91
N VAL A 125 11.13 -0.99 4.94
CA VAL A 125 11.50 -1.50 6.26
C VAL A 125 10.42 -2.41 6.81
N ALA A 126 10.85 -3.38 7.63
CA ALA A 126 9.95 -4.25 8.38
C ALA A 126 9.30 -3.45 9.52
N SER A 127 7.99 -3.54 9.64
CA SER A 127 7.26 -2.96 10.79
C SER A 127 6.12 -3.89 11.16
N ARG A 128 6.46 -4.99 11.84
CA ARG A 128 5.51 -6.06 12.23
C ARG A 128 4.32 -5.58 13.08
N LYS A 129 4.45 -4.39 13.68
CA LYS A 129 3.42 -3.74 14.50
C LYS A 129 2.41 -2.92 13.67
N VAL A 130 2.63 -2.72 12.37
CA VAL A 130 1.73 -1.96 11.49
C VAL A 130 0.93 -2.91 10.61
N SER A 131 -0.38 -2.73 10.61
CA SER A 131 -1.28 -3.42 9.68
C SER A 131 -2.01 -2.43 8.78
N ALA A 132 -2.20 -2.82 7.52
CA ALA A 132 -2.98 -2.05 6.56
C ALA A 132 -4.32 -2.74 6.29
N HIS A 133 -5.41 -2.06 6.63
CA HIS A 133 -6.75 -2.50 6.28
C HIS A 133 -7.13 -1.80 4.99
N VAL A 134 -7.15 -2.57 3.90
CA VAL A 134 -7.45 -2.05 2.57
C VAL A 134 -8.76 -2.64 2.11
N SER A 135 -9.74 -1.78 1.81
CA SER A 135 -11.02 -2.19 1.29
C SER A 135 -11.43 -1.51 0.00
N LEU A 136 -11.97 -2.30 -0.94
CA LEU A 136 -12.62 -1.78 -2.13
C LEU A 136 -14.00 -1.27 -1.72
N LEU A 137 -14.29 -0.02 -2.08
CA LEU A 137 -15.57 0.62 -1.82
C LEU A 137 -16.51 0.34 -2.99
N HIS A 138 -17.75 -0.05 -2.67
CA HIS A 138 -18.79 -0.26 -3.67
C HIS A 138 -19.53 1.03 -3.98
N GLY A 139 -19.30 1.56 -5.20
CA GLY A 139 -20.15 2.55 -5.83
C GLY A 139 -20.47 3.80 -4.99
N VAL A 140 -21.62 4.42 -5.29
CA VAL A 140 -22.07 5.72 -4.76
C VAL A 140 -22.23 5.75 -3.23
N GLU A 141 -22.41 4.58 -2.61
CA GLU A 141 -22.68 4.45 -1.17
C GLU A 141 -21.40 4.26 -0.33
N GLY A 142 -20.25 3.99 -0.95
CA GLY A 142 -18.97 3.85 -0.25
C GLY A 142 -18.89 2.68 0.74
N ARG A 143 -19.68 1.62 0.51
CA ARG A 143 -19.73 0.45 1.39
C ARG A 143 -18.50 -0.44 1.20
N GLU A 144 -17.88 -0.87 2.30
CA GLU A 144 -16.69 -1.74 2.29
C GLU A 144 -17.05 -3.19 1.97
N VAL A 145 -16.25 -3.84 1.12
CA VAL A 145 -16.59 -5.19 0.60
C VAL A 145 -15.58 -6.28 0.97
N ARG A 146 -14.28 -5.97 1.12
CA ARG A 146 -13.21 -6.94 1.52
C ARG A 146 -12.02 -6.21 2.14
N GLY A 147 -11.31 -6.78 3.11
CA GLY A 147 -10.01 -6.23 3.53
C GLY A 147 -9.44 -6.69 4.88
N LEU A 148 -8.37 -7.49 4.87
CA LEU A 148 -7.42 -7.60 5.98
C LEU A 148 -6.10 -8.25 5.50
N ARG A 149 -5.01 -7.50 5.34
CA ARG A 149 -3.66 -8.07 5.22
C ARG A 149 -2.61 -7.09 5.78
N CYS A 150 -1.81 -7.55 6.73
CA CYS A 150 -0.58 -6.85 7.12
C CYS A 150 0.45 -7.10 6.02
N LEU A 151 1.33 -6.14 5.74
CA LEU A 151 2.33 -6.30 4.68
C LEU A 151 3.70 -6.27 5.29
N ARG A 152 4.43 -7.34 5.03
CA ARG A 152 5.78 -7.54 5.54
C ARG A 152 6.82 -7.17 4.49
N ASN A 153 8.02 -6.88 4.97
CA ASN A 153 9.19 -6.64 4.15
C ASN A 153 9.53 -7.90 3.34
N PHE A 154 10.12 -7.75 2.15
CA PHE A 154 10.67 -8.86 1.33
C PHE A 154 11.61 -9.81 2.12
N LEU A 155 12.20 -9.32 3.21
CA LEU A 155 13.12 -10.08 4.08
C LEU A 155 12.43 -10.88 5.20
N ASP A 156 11.12 -10.73 5.40
CA ASP A 156 10.39 -11.43 6.46
C ASP A 156 9.63 -12.65 5.92
N ALA A 157 9.45 -13.65 6.77
CA ALA A 157 8.51 -14.74 6.50
C ALA A 157 7.07 -14.18 6.47
N PRO A 158 6.18 -14.68 5.60
CA PRO A 158 4.79 -14.22 5.51
C PRO A 158 4.01 -14.41 6.83
N LEU A 159 2.93 -13.64 7.03
CA LEU A 159 2.15 -13.61 8.28
C LEU A 159 1.39 -14.89 8.58
N LEU A 160 1.07 -15.67 7.56
CA LEU A 160 0.24 -16.85 7.62
C LEU A 160 0.76 -17.86 6.60
N ASP A 161 0.65 -19.17 6.90
CA ASP A 161 0.65 -20.24 5.88
C ASP A 161 -0.62 -20.12 5.02
N SER A 162 -0.75 -19.01 4.30
CA SER A 162 -1.86 -18.78 3.38
C SER A 162 -1.55 -19.51 2.08
N GLU A 163 -2.46 -20.38 1.63
CA GLU A 163 -2.39 -21.01 0.29
C GLU A 163 -2.40 -19.95 -0.84
N GLU A 164 -2.74 -18.70 -0.51
CA GLU A 164 -2.76 -17.52 -1.37
C GLU A 164 -1.52 -16.62 -1.18
N LEU A 165 -0.35 -17.20 -0.98
CA LEU A 165 0.92 -16.45 -1.03
C LEU A 165 1.54 -16.58 -2.42
N LEU A 166 1.92 -15.45 -3.01
CA LEU A 166 2.72 -15.44 -4.22
C LEU A 166 4.17 -15.72 -3.83
N HIS A 167 4.96 -16.23 -4.78
CA HIS A 167 6.36 -16.59 -4.53
C HIS A 167 7.24 -15.43 -4.03
N SER A 168 6.77 -14.18 -4.10
CA SER A 168 7.47 -12.98 -3.63
C SER A 168 7.38 -12.71 -2.12
N ASN A 169 6.82 -13.64 -1.31
CA ASN A 169 6.61 -13.46 0.14
C ASN A 169 5.83 -12.18 0.50
N MET A 170 5.02 -11.67 -0.42
CA MET A 170 4.27 -10.43 -0.27
C MET A 170 2.79 -10.73 -0.13
N ASP A 171 2.15 -10.06 0.82
CA ASP A 171 0.69 -10.07 0.95
C ASP A 171 0.03 -9.24 -0.17
N TYR A 172 -1.09 -9.72 -0.70
CA TYR A 172 -1.83 -9.06 -1.77
C TYR A 172 -3.33 -9.34 -1.67
N LEU A 173 -4.11 -8.56 -2.42
CA LEU A 173 -5.53 -8.76 -2.66
C LEU A 173 -5.77 -8.92 -4.17
N ILE A 174 -6.53 -9.93 -4.57
CA ILE A 174 -6.96 -10.12 -5.96
C ILE A 174 -8.41 -9.70 -6.09
N TYR A 175 -8.66 -8.89 -7.12
CA TYR A 175 -9.98 -8.59 -7.65
C TYR A 175 -10.06 -9.10 -9.08
N THR A 176 -11.18 -9.68 -9.47
CA THR A 176 -11.43 -10.05 -10.85
C THR A 176 -12.00 -8.86 -11.65
N ALA A 177 -12.06 -8.97 -12.97
CA ALA A 177 -12.72 -7.97 -13.79
C ALA A 177 -14.18 -7.74 -13.37
N THR A 178 -14.91 -8.81 -13.03
CA THR A 178 -16.28 -8.75 -12.52
C THR A 178 -16.34 -7.95 -11.23
N ASP A 179 -15.46 -8.23 -10.25
CA ASP A 179 -15.37 -7.44 -9.02
C ASP A 179 -15.16 -5.94 -9.36
N VAL A 180 -14.22 -5.64 -10.26
CA VAL A 180 -13.93 -4.27 -10.68
C VAL A 180 -15.14 -3.58 -11.31
N TRP A 181 -15.85 -4.27 -12.21
CA TRP A 181 -17.03 -3.71 -12.88
C TRP A 181 -18.20 -3.52 -11.92
N GLU A 182 -18.40 -4.42 -10.97
CA GLU A 182 -19.46 -4.32 -9.96
C GLU A 182 -19.23 -3.17 -8.97
N HIS A 183 -17.98 -2.83 -8.68
CA HIS A 183 -17.63 -1.83 -7.66
C HIS A 183 -17.19 -0.48 -8.23
N CYS A 184 -17.02 -0.34 -9.55
CA CYS A 184 -16.65 0.93 -10.14
C CYS A 184 -17.77 1.98 -10.04
N THR A 185 -17.37 3.26 -9.94
CA THR A 185 -18.31 4.38 -9.96
C THR A 185 -18.96 4.55 -11.33
N THR A 186 -20.25 4.89 -11.36
CA THR A 186 -21.02 5.13 -12.59
C THR A 186 -20.88 6.58 -13.05
N GLY A 187 -20.61 6.82 -14.35
CA GLY A 187 -20.58 8.16 -14.96
C GLY A 187 -19.38 8.38 -15.89
N ASP A 188 -19.06 9.63 -16.19
CA ASP A 188 -18.03 10.02 -17.18
C ASP A 188 -16.58 9.63 -16.80
N ARG A 189 -16.36 9.18 -15.56
CA ARG A 189 -15.07 8.66 -15.08
C ARG A 189 -15.32 7.44 -14.22
N CYS A 190 -15.26 6.25 -14.82
CA CYS A 190 -15.29 4.99 -14.09
C CYS A 190 -14.03 4.89 -13.22
N LYS A 191 -14.20 5.06 -11.91
CA LYS A 191 -13.13 4.96 -10.91
C LYS A 191 -13.35 3.78 -9.98
N LEU A 192 -12.26 3.16 -9.55
CA LEU A 192 -12.20 2.34 -8.35
C LEU A 192 -11.82 3.20 -7.15
N GLN A 193 -12.40 2.90 -6.00
CA GLN A 193 -12.11 3.60 -4.76
C GLN A 193 -11.62 2.61 -3.71
N PHE A 194 -10.39 2.82 -3.25
CA PHE A 194 -9.77 2.00 -2.22
C PHE A 194 -9.70 2.79 -0.93
N LYS A 195 -10.36 2.32 0.13
CA LYS A 195 -10.17 2.82 1.48
C LYS A 195 -8.98 2.12 2.10
N VAL A 196 -8.07 2.90 2.66
CA VAL A 196 -6.90 2.43 3.40
C VAL A 196 -6.98 2.99 4.81
N VAL A 197 -6.88 2.11 5.80
CA VAL A 197 -6.73 2.46 7.21
C VAL A 197 -5.47 1.77 7.72
N LEU A 198 -4.58 2.54 8.35
CA LEU A 198 -3.36 2.03 8.95
C LEU A 198 -3.52 1.99 10.46
N HIS A 199 -3.14 0.87 11.05
CA HIS A 199 -3.23 0.61 12.48
C HIS A 199 -1.84 0.28 13.06
N GLY A 200 -1.67 0.54 14.35
CA GLY A 200 -0.45 0.24 15.10
C GLY A 200 0.66 1.28 14.92
N GLU A 201 1.83 1.00 15.48
CA GLU A 201 2.94 1.96 15.55
C GLU A 201 4.09 1.60 14.61
N PRO A 202 4.60 2.56 13.81
CA PRO A 202 5.86 2.39 13.10
C PRO A 202 6.99 1.99 14.05
N ASN A 203 7.59 0.83 13.82
CA ASN A 203 8.83 0.43 14.50
C ASN A 203 9.86 -0.02 13.48
N LEU A 204 10.56 0.96 12.91
CA LEU A 204 11.51 0.79 11.79
C LEU A 204 12.73 -0.05 12.16
N PHE A 205 13.01 -0.18 13.47
CA PHE A 205 14.18 -0.87 14.01
C PHE A 205 13.81 -2.14 14.78
N GLU A 206 12.52 -2.50 14.80
CA GLU A 206 11.99 -3.64 15.57
C GLU A 206 12.49 -3.71 17.03
N VAL A 207 12.79 -2.55 17.64
CA VAL A 207 13.24 -2.51 19.03
C VAL A 207 12.05 -2.93 19.89
N GLU A 208 12.23 -3.95 20.72
CA GLU A 208 11.23 -4.34 21.71
C GLU A 208 10.93 -3.11 22.58
N ASP A 209 9.64 -2.84 22.84
CA ASP A 209 9.29 -1.75 23.74
C ASP A 209 9.84 -2.13 25.12
N ASP A 210 10.66 -1.27 25.74
CA ASP A 210 11.26 -1.56 27.03
C ASP A 210 10.13 -1.69 28.06
N PRO A 211 9.98 -2.84 28.76
CA PRO A 211 8.93 -3.03 29.77
C PRO A 211 8.95 -1.96 30.87
N GLN A 212 10.09 -1.28 31.05
CA GLN A 212 10.21 -0.16 31.99
C GLN A 212 9.53 1.13 31.50
N GLU A 213 9.44 1.38 30.19
CA GLU A 213 8.72 2.55 29.64
C GLU A 213 7.20 2.40 29.78
N GLU A 214 6.65 1.19 29.57
CA GLU A 214 5.23 0.90 29.81
C GLU A 214 4.86 1.02 31.30
N ALA A 215 5.73 0.54 32.20
CA ALA A 215 5.52 0.65 33.64
C ALA A 215 5.60 2.10 34.14
N LEU A 216 6.48 2.93 33.57
CA LEU A 216 6.54 4.36 33.90
C LEU A 216 5.29 5.12 33.43
N TRP A 217 4.74 4.75 32.27
CA TRP A 217 3.52 5.34 31.71
C TRP A 217 2.27 4.99 32.53
N GLN A 218 2.15 3.74 33.02
CA GLN A 218 1.02 3.36 33.88
C GLN A 218 1.11 3.97 35.29
N ALA A 219 2.32 4.32 35.76
CA ALA A 219 2.52 4.94 37.07
C ALA A 219 2.29 6.46 37.10
N THR A 220 2.07 7.09 35.93
CA THR A 220 1.91 8.55 35.79
C THR A 220 0.51 8.99 35.33
N GLN A 221 -0.44 8.06 35.22
CA GLN A 221 -1.89 8.35 35.17
C GLN A 221 -2.52 8.26 36.57
#